data_AF-A0A954HAD0-F1
#
_entry.id   AF-A0A954HAD0-F1
#
_cell.length_a   1.000
_cell.length_b   1.000
_cell.length_c   1.000
_cell.angle_alpha   90.00
_cell.angle_beta   90.00
_cell.angle_gamma   90.00
#
_symmetry.space_group_name_H-M   'P 1'
#
loop_
_entity.id
_entity.type
_entity.pdbx_description
1 polymer ?
#
loop_
_entity_poly.entity_id
_entity_poly.type
_entity_poly.pdbx_seq_one_letter_code
_entity_poly.pdbx_strand_id
1 'polypeptide(L)'
;MKFLVPHDKIKSGFAGLITGLIAFFSEFLVFSKLLVFSGFLALSEILTGTVHAQETTALSTYPPNPYSFQRGNGSGEVGDYLSLFCLILIIGFFLAWVASVKWVSKDSAALKVDYPQWNGILLGCCVLGLSCFLLIPIPLLGFFAMLLAYAIPMGIYVHERNSRVPAGARILTPNHLRKLANRYGSRFGIRFGSQKSVDSVMGPPIHFIGSSSNNSNENAARTRQVENSKGYLAAKELIYDAILRRATDVHLEPKSDQMSVRLRIDG
;
A
#
# COMPACT_ATOMS: atom_id res chain seq x y z
N MET A 1 3.79 7.30 31.48
CA MET A 1 3.43 5.87 31.44
C MET A 1 4.18 5.19 30.30
N LYS A 2 5.20 4.38 30.59
CA LYS A 2 5.89 3.55 29.59
C LYS A 2 5.06 2.27 29.40
N PHE A 3 4.38 2.14 28.26
CA PHE A 3 3.79 0.87 27.84
C PHE A 3 4.92 -0.07 27.43
N LEU A 4 5.39 -0.90 28.37
CA LEU A 4 6.26 -2.03 28.07
C LEU A 4 5.38 -3.15 27.51
N VAL A 5 5.24 -3.18 26.18
CA VAL A 5 4.72 -4.36 25.49
C VAL A 5 5.79 -5.45 25.60
N PRO A 6 5.47 -6.67 26.07
CA PRO A 6 6.45 -7.74 26.23
C PRO A 6 7.00 -8.15 24.85
N HIS A 7 8.29 -7.84 24.64
CA HIS A 7 9.01 -8.01 23.37
C HIS A 7 9.13 -9.49 22.94
N ASP A 8 8.92 -10.44 23.85
CA ASP A 8 9.19 -11.86 23.62
C ASP A 8 8.11 -12.57 22.80
N LYS A 9 6.84 -12.09 22.85
CA LYS A 9 5.76 -12.72 22.08
C LYS A 9 5.80 -12.42 20.58
N ILE A 10 6.43 -11.32 20.17
CA ILE A 10 6.53 -10.94 18.74
C ILE A 10 7.62 -11.77 18.05
N LYS A 11 8.72 -12.07 18.75
CA LYS A 11 9.83 -12.84 18.19
C LYS A 11 9.45 -14.29 17.87
N SER A 12 8.64 -14.94 18.71
CA SER A 12 8.21 -16.33 18.49
C SER A 12 7.22 -16.49 17.34
N GLY A 13 6.27 -15.56 17.19
CA GLY A 13 5.35 -15.54 16.04
C GLY A 13 6.06 -15.28 14.72
N PHE A 14 7.09 -14.42 14.73
CA PHE A 14 7.87 -14.09 13.55
C PHE A 14 8.78 -15.24 13.08
N ALA A 15 9.40 -15.95 14.02
CA ALA A 15 10.17 -17.16 13.72
C ALA A 15 9.28 -18.23 13.06
N GLY A 16 8.08 -18.48 13.61
CA GLY A 16 7.14 -19.43 13.03
C GLY A 16 6.66 -19.04 11.62
N LEU A 17 6.47 -17.74 11.36
CA LEU A 17 6.07 -17.25 10.04
C LEU A 17 7.20 -17.41 9.01
N ILE A 18 8.45 -17.15 9.39
CA ILE A 18 9.62 -17.40 8.53
C ILE A 18 9.77 -18.90 8.25
N THR A 19 9.69 -19.75 9.28
CA THR A 19 9.79 -21.21 9.10
C THR A 19 8.66 -21.73 8.22
N GLY A 20 7.43 -21.22 8.39
CA GLY A 20 6.29 -21.56 7.53
C GLY A 20 6.48 -21.10 6.08
N LEU A 21 7.03 -19.91 5.85
CA LEU A 21 7.36 -19.42 4.51
C LEU A 21 8.44 -20.25 3.84
N ILE A 22 9.48 -20.65 4.58
CA ILE A 22 10.55 -21.53 4.08
C ILE A 22 9.98 -22.92 3.74
N ALA A 23 9.15 -23.50 4.61
CA ALA A 23 8.51 -24.79 4.37
C ALA A 23 7.60 -24.75 3.13
N PHE A 24 6.72 -23.74 3.05
CA PHE A 24 5.85 -23.52 1.89
C PHE A 24 6.66 -23.33 0.59
N PHE A 25 7.76 -22.58 0.66
CA PHE A 25 8.63 -22.38 -0.50
C PHE A 25 9.37 -23.65 -0.92
N SER A 26 9.77 -24.50 0.05
CA SER A 26 10.39 -25.79 -0.23
C SER A 26 9.41 -26.76 -0.90
N GLU A 27 8.16 -26.82 -0.43
CA GLU A 27 7.11 -27.65 -1.05
C GLU A 27 6.70 -27.10 -2.42
N PHE A 28 6.62 -25.78 -2.57
CA PHE A 28 6.35 -25.14 -3.85
C PHE A 28 7.47 -25.38 -4.87
N LEU A 29 8.74 -25.38 -4.44
CA LEU A 29 9.89 -25.75 -5.29
C LEU A 29 9.83 -27.22 -5.70
N VAL A 30 9.42 -28.12 -4.81
CA VAL A 30 9.22 -29.54 -5.14
C VAL A 30 8.07 -29.69 -6.13
N PHE A 31 6.96 -28.98 -5.94
CA PHE A 31 5.81 -28.99 -6.83
C PHE A 31 6.12 -28.37 -8.20
N SER A 32 6.89 -27.27 -8.23
CA SER A 32 7.40 -26.65 -9.45
C SER A 32 8.36 -27.58 -10.19
N LYS A 33 9.28 -28.25 -9.47
CA LYS A 33 10.13 -29.29 -10.05
C LYS A 33 9.31 -30.45 -10.60
N LEU A 34 8.25 -30.88 -9.91
CA LEU A 34 7.34 -31.92 -10.40
C LEU A 34 6.55 -31.49 -11.64
N LEU A 35 6.13 -30.22 -11.72
CA LEU A 35 5.43 -29.65 -12.89
C LEU A 35 6.37 -29.47 -14.09
N VAL A 36 7.61 -29.03 -13.85
CA VAL A 36 8.64 -28.92 -14.87
C VAL A 36 9.09 -30.31 -15.32
N PHE A 37 9.19 -31.28 -14.40
CA PHE A 37 9.57 -32.66 -14.71
C PHE A 37 8.45 -33.42 -15.41
N SER A 38 7.17 -33.21 -15.05
CA SER A 38 6.03 -33.78 -15.77
C SER A 38 5.85 -33.15 -17.15
N GLY A 39 6.06 -31.83 -17.26
CA GLY A 39 6.13 -31.13 -18.54
C GLY A 39 7.29 -31.63 -19.42
N PHE A 40 8.46 -31.90 -18.83
CA PHE A 40 9.63 -32.44 -19.52
C PHE A 40 9.45 -33.91 -19.93
N LEU A 41 8.79 -34.73 -19.10
CA LEU A 41 8.45 -36.11 -19.44
C LEU A 41 7.40 -36.17 -20.57
N ALA A 42 6.36 -35.34 -20.51
CA ALA A 42 5.38 -35.21 -21.58
C ALA A 42 6.02 -34.73 -22.90
N LEU A 43 7.01 -33.84 -22.83
CA LEU A 43 7.78 -33.42 -24.01
C LEU A 43 8.75 -34.51 -24.50
N SER A 44 9.29 -35.34 -23.60
CA SER A 44 10.23 -36.42 -23.94
C SER A 44 9.54 -37.64 -24.58
N GLU A 45 8.28 -37.92 -24.24
CA GLU A 45 7.47 -38.94 -24.93
C GLU A 45 7.06 -38.48 -26.34
N ILE A 46 6.90 -37.17 -26.55
CA ILE A 46 6.69 -36.58 -27.88
C ILE A 46 7.98 -36.61 -28.72
N LEU A 47 9.16 -36.65 -28.08
CA LEU A 47 10.46 -36.59 -28.76
C LEU A 47 11.15 -37.96 -28.97
N THR A 48 10.79 -39.01 -28.22
CA THR A 48 11.35 -40.37 -28.39
C THR A 48 10.58 -41.26 -29.37
N GLY A 49 9.43 -40.80 -29.87
CA GLY A 49 8.81 -41.38 -31.05
C GLY A 49 9.60 -41.00 -32.30
N THR A 50 10.51 -41.88 -32.73
CA THR A 50 11.27 -41.90 -34.01
C THR A 50 12.74 -41.47 -34.00
N VAL A 51 13.63 -42.26 -33.39
CA VAL A 51 14.96 -42.45 -34.01
C VAL A 51 15.47 -43.87 -33.72
N HIS A 52 15.24 -44.80 -34.65
CA HIS A 52 16.12 -45.96 -34.80
C HIS A 52 17.44 -45.45 -35.39
N ALA A 53 18.50 -45.50 -34.58
CA ALA A 53 19.84 -45.16 -34.99
C ALA A 53 20.45 -46.29 -35.84
N GLN A 54 21.01 -45.94 -36.99
CA GLN A 54 21.99 -46.77 -37.68
C GLN A 54 23.21 -45.90 -37.96
N GLU A 55 24.31 -46.17 -37.26
CA GLU A 55 25.63 -45.60 -37.50
C GLU A 55 26.21 -46.13 -38.82
N THR A 56 26.73 -45.26 -39.68
CA THR A 56 28.04 -45.47 -40.33
C THR A 56 28.56 -44.20 -41.00
N THR A 57 29.73 -43.76 -40.54
CA THR A 57 30.83 -43.12 -41.30
C THR A 57 30.51 -42.40 -42.61
N ALA A 58 30.41 -41.08 -42.56
CA ALA A 58 30.86 -40.16 -43.62
C ALA A 58 30.98 -38.76 -42.99
N LEU A 59 31.94 -37.95 -43.45
CA LEU A 59 31.95 -36.51 -43.22
C LEU A 59 30.64 -35.95 -43.76
N SER A 60 29.60 -35.87 -42.92
CA SER A 60 28.30 -35.38 -43.35
C SER A 60 28.43 -33.87 -43.53
N THR A 61 28.62 -33.46 -44.78
CA THR A 61 28.02 -32.22 -45.29
C THR A 61 26.54 -32.32 -44.93
N TYR A 62 26.17 -31.87 -43.73
CA TYR A 62 24.77 -31.77 -43.36
C TYR A 62 24.08 -30.97 -44.46
N PRO A 63 22.93 -31.44 -44.97
CA PRO A 63 22.17 -30.64 -45.92
C PRO A 63 21.98 -29.26 -45.29
N PRO A 64 22.23 -28.15 -46.03
CA PRO A 64 22.05 -26.82 -45.48
C PRO A 64 20.66 -26.78 -44.86
N ASN A 65 20.60 -26.54 -43.55
CA ASN A 65 19.34 -26.55 -42.82
C ASN A 65 18.37 -25.64 -43.59
N PRO A 66 17.26 -26.17 -44.13
CA PRO A 66 16.33 -25.37 -44.94
C PRO A 66 15.71 -24.24 -44.11
N TYR A 67 15.80 -24.32 -42.79
CA TYR A 67 15.40 -23.30 -41.86
C TYR A 67 16.61 -22.45 -41.45
N SER A 68 16.51 -21.13 -41.67
CA SER A 68 17.44 -20.18 -41.08
C SER A 68 17.39 -20.30 -39.55
N PHE A 69 18.51 -20.06 -38.86
CA PHE A 69 18.53 -20.00 -37.40
C PHE A 69 17.56 -18.90 -36.92
N GLN A 70 16.35 -19.30 -36.55
CA GLN A 70 15.32 -18.38 -36.08
C GLN A 70 15.66 -17.96 -34.65
N ARG A 71 15.88 -16.66 -34.48
CA ARG A 71 16.30 -16.01 -33.24
C ARG A 71 15.12 -15.21 -32.65
N GLY A 72 14.19 -15.81 -31.91
CA GLY A 72 13.09 -15.06 -31.28
C GLY A 72 11.85 -15.88 -30.96
N ASN A 73 10.79 -15.23 -30.49
CA ASN A 73 9.51 -15.83 -30.09
C ASN A 73 8.52 -16.03 -31.27
N GLY A 74 8.98 -15.96 -32.52
CA GLY A 74 8.14 -16.04 -33.73
C GLY A 74 8.92 -16.49 -34.98
N SER A 75 8.18 -16.98 -35.98
CA SER A 75 8.75 -17.47 -37.24
C SER A 75 9.24 -16.30 -38.12
N GLY A 76 10.53 -16.01 -38.06
CA GLY A 76 11.21 -15.07 -38.98
C GLY A 76 11.60 -13.73 -38.39
N GLU A 77 11.24 -13.44 -37.14
CA GLU A 77 11.59 -12.17 -36.48
C GLU A 77 12.79 -12.35 -35.55
N VAL A 78 13.89 -11.70 -35.91
CA VAL A 78 15.08 -11.56 -35.06
C VAL A 78 14.85 -10.37 -34.13
N GLY A 79 14.44 -10.60 -32.87
CA GLY A 79 14.27 -9.46 -31.94
C GLY A 79 13.50 -9.66 -30.64
N ASP A 80 12.53 -10.58 -30.59
CA ASP A 80 11.56 -10.63 -29.47
C ASP A 80 11.88 -11.71 -28.42
N TYR A 81 13.06 -11.63 -27.81
CA TYR A 81 13.45 -12.57 -26.74
C TYR A 81 12.87 -12.23 -25.38
N LEU A 82 12.57 -10.96 -25.15
CA LEU A 82 12.02 -10.46 -23.90
C LEU A 82 10.73 -9.71 -24.20
N SER A 83 9.65 -10.12 -23.53
CA SER A 83 8.43 -9.34 -23.53
C SER A 83 8.70 -7.98 -22.88
N LEU A 84 8.68 -6.91 -23.68
CA LEU A 84 8.87 -5.54 -23.21
C LEU A 84 7.86 -5.16 -22.12
N PHE A 85 6.64 -5.69 -22.23
CA PHE A 85 5.62 -5.56 -21.19
C PHE A 85 6.06 -6.19 -19.86
N CYS A 86 6.56 -7.43 -19.88
CA CYS A 86 7.07 -8.08 -18.67
C CYS A 86 8.27 -7.34 -18.08
N LEU A 87 9.16 -6.84 -18.94
CA LEU A 87 10.31 -6.04 -18.51
C LEU A 87 9.86 -4.77 -17.79
N ILE A 88 8.89 -4.03 -18.34
CA ILE A 88 8.33 -2.83 -17.72
C ILE A 88 7.71 -3.17 -16.36
N LEU A 89 6.97 -4.28 -16.25
CA LEU A 89 6.37 -4.70 -14.97
C LEU A 89 7.43 -5.01 -13.91
N ILE A 90 8.49 -5.73 -14.26
CA ILE A 90 9.58 -6.06 -13.34
C ILE A 90 10.33 -4.80 -12.90
N ILE A 91 10.68 -3.92 -13.84
CA ILE A 91 11.38 -2.66 -13.55
C ILE A 91 10.49 -1.77 -12.67
N GLY A 92 9.21 -1.62 -13.02
CA GLY A 92 8.26 -0.84 -12.23
C GLY A 92 8.10 -1.37 -10.82
N PHE A 93 7.99 -2.68 -10.66
CA PHE A 93 7.97 -3.34 -9.36
C PHE A 93 9.27 -3.11 -8.57
N PHE A 94 10.43 -3.27 -9.21
CA PHE A 94 11.73 -3.05 -8.57
C PHE A 94 11.88 -1.60 -8.07
N LEU A 95 11.52 -0.61 -8.88
CA LEU A 95 11.54 0.80 -8.48
C LEU A 95 10.57 1.09 -7.33
N ALA A 96 9.35 0.53 -7.40
CA ALA A 96 8.38 0.63 -6.31
C ALA A 96 8.93 0.02 -5.02
N TRP A 97 9.59 -1.13 -5.11
CA TRP A 97 10.23 -1.79 -3.99
C TRP A 97 11.37 -0.95 -3.38
N VAL A 98 12.27 -0.38 -4.19
CA VAL A 98 13.33 0.53 -3.72
C VAL A 98 12.73 1.74 -2.99
N ALA A 99 11.67 2.33 -3.55
CA ALA A 99 10.96 3.43 -2.92
C ALA A 99 10.36 3.02 -1.57
N SER A 100 9.79 1.82 -1.47
CA SER A 100 9.25 1.26 -0.24
C SER A 100 10.31 1.00 0.82
N VAL A 101 11.47 0.45 0.46
CA VAL A 101 12.59 0.27 1.42
C VAL A 101 13.06 1.62 1.96
N LYS A 102 13.21 2.63 1.08
CA LYS A 102 13.58 3.98 1.51
C LYS A 102 12.53 4.58 2.47
N TRP A 103 11.25 4.36 2.19
CA TRP A 103 10.16 4.82 3.05
C TRP A 103 10.17 4.10 4.40
N VAL A 104 10.21 2.76 4.41
CA VAL A 104 10.27 1.95 5.64
C VAL A 104 11.50 2.29 6.46
N SER A 105 12.67 2.47 5.85
CA SER A 105 13.88 2.82 6.59
C SER A 105 13.77 4.18 7.30
N LYS A 106 13.12 5.17 6.68
CA LYS A 106 12.90 6.49 7.30
C LYS A 106 11.81 6.43 8.38
N ASP A 107 10.71 5.73 8.10
CA ASP A 107 9.55 5.62 8.99
C ASP A 107 9.88 4.80 10.23
N SER A 108 10.58 3.67 10.08
CA SER A 108 11.06 2.84 11.21
C SER A 108 12.06 3.59 12.09
N ALA A 109 12.97 4.37 11.50
CA ALA A 109 13.88 5.23 12.25
C ALA A 109 13.13 6.30 13.07
N ALA A 110 12.10 6.93 12.48
CA ALA A 110 11.27 7.91 13.18
C ALA A 110 10.46 7.29 14.33
N LEU A 111 10.00 6.05 14.16
CA LEU A 111 9.18 5.32 15.15
C LEU A 111 10.01 4.49 16.15
N LYS A 112 11.35 4.54 16.06
CA LYS A 112 12.28 3.74 16.88
C LYS A 112 11.94 2.24 16.85
N VAL A 113 11.57 1.75 15.67
CA VAL A 113 11.43 0.32 15.38
C VAL A 113 12.78 -0.19 14.89
N ASP A 114 13.07 -1.48 15.05
CA ASP A 114 14.30 -2.12 14.59
C ASP A 114 14.44 -2.06 13.06
N TYR A 115 14.93 -0.94 12.55
CA TYR A 115 15.10 -0.66 11.12
C TYR A 115 15.99 -1.67 10.38
N PRO A 116 17.08 -2.24 10.95
CA PRO A 116 17.91 -3.20 10.22
C PRO A 116 17.13 -4.50 9.93
N GLN A 117 16.31 -4.93 10.89
CA GLN A 117 15.48 -6.12 10.75
C GLN A 117 14.45 -5.91 9.63
N TRP A 118 13.71 -4.80 9.64
CA TRP A 118 12.70 -4.50 8.63
C TRP A 118 13.27 -4.31 7.23
N ASN A 119 14.43 -3.65 7.11
CA ASN A 119 15.12 -3.54 5.82
C ASN A 119 15.60 -4.91 5.33
N GLY A 120 16.11 -5.77 6.21
CA GLY A 120 16.53 -7.13 5.88
C GLY A 120 15.38 -8.01 5.39
N ILE A 121 14.22 -7.94 6.06
CA ILE A 121 13.00 -8.66 5.65
C ILE A 121 12.56 -8.20 4.25
N LEU A 122 12.45 -6.89 4.02
CA LEU A 122 12.03 -6.36 2.72
C LEU A 122 13.01 -6.69 1.60
N LEU A 123 14.31 -6.72 1.89
CA LEU A 123 15.34 -7.19 0.96
C LEU A 123 15.18 -8.67 0.62
N GLY A 124 15.01 -9.52 1.63
CA GLY A 124 14.77 -10.95 1.44
C GLY A 124 13.52 -11.21 0.62
N CYS A 125 12.44 -10.47 0.85
CA CYS A 125 11.20 -10.60 0.08
C CYS A 125 11.34 -10.13 -1.37
N CYS A 126 12.22 -9.19 -1.69
CA CYS A 126 12.53 -8.83 -3.07
C CYS A 126 13.26 -9.95 -3.80
N VAL A 127 14.30 -10.51 -3.17
CA VAL A 127 15.06 -11.64 -3.73
C VAL A 127 14.12 -12.83 -3.94
N LEU A 128 13.26 -13.13 -2.96
CA LEU A 128 12.27 -14.19 -3.06
C LEU A 128 11.24 -13.91 -4.16
N GLY A 129 10.70 -12.69 -4.22
CA GLY A 129 9.72 -12.29 -5.23
C GLY A 129 10.27 -12.36 -6.66
N LEU A 130 11.49 -11.87 -6.88
CA LEU A 130 12.18 -11.97 -8.17
C LEU A 130 12.48 -13.43 -8.53
N SER A 131 12.87 -14.24 -7.55
CA SER A 131 13.08 -15.68 -7.75
C SER A 131 11.77 -16.38 -8.17
N CYS A 132 10.65 -16.09 -7.51
CA CYS A 132 9.33 -16.59 -7.91
C CYS A 132 8.99 -16.21 -9.35
N PHE A 133 9.23 -14.95 -9.72
CA PHE A 133 8.96 -14.47 -11.07
C PHE A 133 9.78 -15.22 -12.14
N LEU A 134 11.06 -15.46 -11.87
CA LEU A 134 11.97 -16.12 -12.82
C LEU A 134 11.77 -17.64 -12.92
N LEU A 135 11.36 -18.29 -11.82
CA LEU A 135 11.19 -19.74 -11.75
C LEU A 135 9.83 -20.20 -12.28
N ILE A 136 8.82 -19.32 -12.27
CA ILE A 136 7.48 -19.66 -12.76
C ILE A 136 7.43 -19.42 -14.28
N PRO A 137 7.20 -20.44 -15.12
CA PRO A 137 7.24 -20.31 -16.58
C PRO A 137 6.07 -19.48 -17.15
N ILE A 138 5.04 -19.20 -16.33
CA ILE A 138 3.88 -18.37 -16.69
C ILE A 138 4.10 -16.96 -16.12
N PRO A 139 4.48 -15.95 -16.93
CA PRO A 139 4.94 -14.65 -16.43
C PRO A 139 3.91 -13.92 -15.54
N LEU A 140 2.62 -14.02 -15.88
CA LEU A 140 1.56 -13.39 -15.10
C LEU A 140 1.39 -14.02 -13.71
N LEU A 141 1.50 -15.35 -13.62
CA LEU A 141 1.46 -16.06 -12.35
C LEU A 141 2.70 -15.75 -11.51
N GLY A 142 3.88 -15.71 -12.14
CA GLY A 142 5.13 -15.26 -11.53
C GLY A 142 5.02 -13.84 -10.97
N PHE A 143 4.38 -12.94 -11.71
CA PHE A 143 4.14 -11.57 -11.27
C PHE A 143 3.23 -11.48 -10.05
N PHE A 144 2.13 -12.24 -10.02
CA PHE A 144 1.27 -12.30 -8.83
C PHE A 144 1.97 -12.92 -7.63
N ALA A 145 2.77 -13.96 -7.82
CA ALA A 145 3.57 -14.56 -6.75
C ALA A 145 4.58 -13.55 -6.19
N MET A 146 5.25 -12.78 -7.06
CA MET A 146 6.13 -11.69 -6.67
C MET A 146 5.40 -10.58 -5.89
N LEU A 147 4.22 -10.17 -6.36
CA LEU A 147 3.38 -9.18 -5.65
C LEU A 147 2.98 -9.67 -4.26
N LEU A 148 2.58 -10.94 -4.11
CA LEU A 148 2.23 -11.51 -2.82
C LEU A 148 3.44 -11.57 -1.88
N ALA A 149 4.59 -12.03 -2.37
CA ALA A 149 5.84 -12.06 -1.61
C ALA A 149 6.23 -10.68 -1.05
N TYR A 150 5.89 -9.61 -1.77
CA TYR A 150 6.08 -8.23 -1.31
C TYR A 150 4.93 -7.70 -0.44
N ALA A 151 3.68 -8.00 -0.78
CA ALA A 151 2.51 -7.48 -0.09
C ALA A 151 2.39 -8.00 1.34
N ILE A 152 2.76 -9.25 1.59
CA ILE A 152 2.74 -9.88 2.92
C ILE A 152 3.63 -9.13 3.94
N PRO A 153 4.96 -9.03 3.75
CA PRO A 153 5.83 -8.33 4.71
C PRO A 153 5.48 -6.84 4.83
N MET A 154 5.05 -6.21 3.73
CA MET A 154 4.58 -4.83 3.73
C MET A 154 3.32 -4.67 4.58
N GLY A 155 2.37 -5.59 4.47
CA GLY A 155 1.16 -5.61 5.29
C GLY A 155 1.46 -5.79 6.79
N ILE A 156 2.40 -6.69 7.13
CA ILE A 156 2.83 -6.89 8.52
C ILE A 156 3.51 -5.62 9.06
N TYR A 157 4.40 -4.99 8.28
CA TYR A 157 5.03 -3.72 8.68
C TYR A 157 3.99 -2.62 8.93
N VAL A 158 3.01 -2.47 8.04
CA VAL A 158 1.95 -1.48 8.19
C VAL A 158 1.12 -1.73 9.44
N HIS A 159 0.84 -3.00 9.76
CA HIS A 159 0.14 -3.37 10.98
C HIS A 159 0.94 -2.95 12.23
N GLU A 160 2.23 -3.28 12.29
CA GLU A 160 3.10 -2.86 13.40
C GLU A 160 3.16 -1.33 13.50
N ARG A 161 3.39 -0.63 12.39
CA ARG A 161 3.40 0.83 12.32
C ARG A 161 2.12 1.44 12.88
N ASN A 162 0.96 0.94 12.46
CA ASN A 162 -0.33 1.47 12.87
C ASN A 162 -0.62 1.30 14.37
N SER A 163 0.01 0.33 15.03
CA SER A 163 -0.10 0.14 16.48
C SER A 163 0.65 1.23 17.27
N ARG A 164 1.71 1.80 16.69
CA ARG A 164 2.59 2.80 17.34
C ARG A 164 2.21 4.24 17.03
N VAL A 165 1.33 4.46 16.06
CA VAL A 165 0.98 5.78 15.53
C VAL A 165 -0.45 6.17 15.96
N PRO A 166 -0.71 7.44 16.33
CA PRO A 166 -2.05 7.91 16.67
C PRO A 166 -3.04 7.70 15.51
N ALA A 167 -4.34 7.59 15.84
CA ALA A 167 -5.38 7.22 14.88
C ALA A 167 -5.40 8.06 13.59
N GLY A 168 -5.03 9.34 13.66
CA GLY A 168 -4.98 10.25 12.52
C GLY A 168 -3.85 9.96 11.50
N ALA A 169 -2.78 9.29 11.92
CA ALA A 169 -1.61 9.01 11.07
C ALA A 169 -1.48 7.51 10.69
N ARG A 170 -2.51 6.70 11.01
CA ARG A 170 -2.61 5.31 10.57
C ARG A 170 -2.88 5.23 9.07
N ILE A 171 -2.14 4.38 8.39
CA ILE A 171 -2.26 4.13 6.94
C ILE A 171 -3.00 2.82 6.70
N LEU A 172 -3.53 2.62 5.50
CA LEU A 172 -4.30 1.41 5.11
C LEU A 172 -5.49 1.06 6.02
N THR A 173 -6.03 2.02 6.79
CA THR A 173 -7.29 1.81 7.53
C THR A 173 -8.48 1.94 6.57
N PRO A 174 -9.63 1.29 6.85
CA PRO A 174 -10.82 1.43 6.00
C PRO A 174 -11.24 2.89 5.80
N ASN A 175 -11.10 3.71 6.86
CA ASN A 175 -11.37 5.15 6.80
C ASN A 175 -10.36 5.88 5.90
N HIS A 176 -9.07 5.54 5.97
CA HIS A 176 -8.05 6.09 5.10
C HIS A 176 -8.27 5.68 3.63
N LEU A 177 -8.56 4.40 3.37
CA LEU A 177 -8.87 3.88 2.04
C LEU A 177 -10.10 4.57 1.47
N ARG A 178 -11.16 4.77 2.25
CA ARG A 178 -12.36 5.49 1.81
C ARG A 178 -12.03 6.94 1.45
N LYS A 179 -11.26 7.64 2.27
CA LYS A 179 -10.80 9.01 1.97
C LYS A 179 -9.97 9.06 0.68
N LEU A 180 -9.07 8.10 0.49
CA LEU A 180 -8.21 8.00 -0.68
C LEU A 180 -9.01 7.66 -1.95
N ALA A 181 -9.94 6.70 -1.85
CA ALA A 181 -10.85 6.30 -2.91
C ALA A 181 -11.78 7.44 -3.31
N ASN A 182 -12.30 8.23 -2.36
CA ASN A 182 -13.08 9.41 -2.68
C ASN A 182 -12.23 10.48 -3.38
N ARG A 183 -11.00 10.72 -2.89
CA ARG A 183 -10.09 11.74 -3.44
C ARG A 183 -9.64 11.42 -4.86
N TYR A 184 -9.31 10.17 -5.15
CA TYR A 184 -8.90 9.76 -6.49
C TYR A 184 -10.09 9.43 -7.37
N GLY A 185 -11.11 8.75 -6.86
CA GLY A 185 -12.36 8.47 -7.56
C GLY A 185 -13.06 9.73 -8.06
N SER A 186 -13.03 10.83 -7.28
CA SER A 186 -13.56 12.12 -7.73
C SER A 186 -12.80 12.72 -8.91
N ARG A 187 -11.52 12.39 -9.12
CA ARG A 187 -10.76 12.82 -10.30
C ARG A 187 -11.18 12.04 -11.56
N PHE A 188 -11.67 10.83 -11.39
CA PHE A 188 -12.19 9.97 -12.45
C PHE A 188 -13.72 10.02 -12.59
N GLY A 189 -14.38 11.01 -11.98
CA GLY A 189 -15.83 11.21 -12.08
C GLY A 189 -16.70 10.31 -11.19
N ILE A 190 -16.10 9.43 -10.37
CA ILE A 190 -16.83 8.50 -9.50
C ILE A 190 -16.92 9.09 -8.09
N ARG A 191 -18.08 9.66 -7.74
CA ARG A 191 -18.37 10.19 -6.40
C ARG A 191 -18.96 9.10 -5.52
N PHE A 192 -18.13 8.41 -4.74
CA PHE A 192 -18.61 7.55 -3.67
C PHE A 192 -19.13 8.43 -2.53
N GLY A 193 -20.44 8.37 -2.26
CA GLY A 193 -21.10 9.15 -1.23
C GLY A 193 -20.41 9.02 0.13
N SER A 194 -19.75 10.09 0.57
CA SER A 194 -19.05 10.14 1.86
C SER A 194 -19.70 11.20 2.74
N GLN A 195 -20.78 10.80 3.39
CA GLN A 195 -21.58 11.65 4.28
C GLN A 195 -20.88 11.97 5.63
N LYS A 196 -19.58 11.67 5.81
CA LYS A 196 -18.91 11.73 7.13
C LYS A 196 -17.47 12.28 7.08
N SER A 197 -17.24 13.33 6.28
CA SER A 197 -15.99 14.11 6.37
C SER A 197 -16.16 15.47 7.06
N VAL A 198 -17.28 15.69 7.74
CA VAL A 198 -17.51 16.92 8.54
C VAL A 198 -16.73 16.87 9.86
N ASP A 199 -16.34 15.68 10.33
CA ASP A 199 -15.63 15.54 11.62
C ASP A 199 -14.19 16.08 11.61
N SER A 200 -13.56 16.28 10.44
CA SER A 200 -12.20 16.85 10.39
C SER A 200 -12.16 18.38 10.36
N VAL A 201 -13.32 19.03 10.42
CA VAL A 201 -13.47 20.47 10.67
C VAL A 201 -14.32 20.69 11.92
N MET A 202 -14.29 19.74 12.87
CA MET A 202 -14.77 20.05 14.20
C MET A 202 -13.72 20.92 14.87
N GLY A 203 -13.95 22.24 14.82
CA GLY A 203 -13.39 23.16 15.80
C GLY A 203 -13.72 22.72 17.24
N PRO A 204 -13.36 23.51 18.25
CA PRO A 204 -13.55 23.13 19.65
C PRO A 204 -14.95 22.58 19.95
N PRO A 205 -15.10 21.63 20.90
CA PRO A 205 -16.34 20.86 21.14
C PRO A 205 -17.42 21.70 21.84
N ILE A 206 -17.77 22.83 21.24
CA ILE A 206 -18.81 23.76 21.65
C ILE A 206 -19.85 23.74 20.55
N HIS A 207 -21.13 23.84 20.90
CA HIS A 207 -22.22 24.00 19.92
C HIS A 207 -22.97 25.29 20.23
N PHE A 208 -23.12 26.15 19.22
CA PHE A 208 -23.97 27.33 19.34
C PHE A 208 -25.44 26.92 19.17
N ILE A 209 -26.26 27.31 20.13
CA ILE A 209 -27.71 27.11 20.10
C ILE A 209 -28.32 28.49 19.86
N GLY A 210 -29.06 28.64 18.76
CA GLY A 210 -29.74 29.90 18.44
C GLY A 210 -30.93 30.11 19.40
N SER A 211 -31.05 31.32 19.95
CA SER A 211 -32.12 31.70 20.89
C SER A 211 -33.48 32.01 20.22
N SER A 212 -33.68 31.64 18.95
CA SER A 212 -34.93 31.95 18.23
C SER A 212 -36.07 31.05 18.69
N SER A 213 -37.14 31.67 19.22
CA SER A 213 -38.12 31.04 20.10
C SER A 213 -39.20 30.18 19.44
N ASN A 214 -39.14 29.83 18.14
CA ASN A 214 -40.34 29.26 17.50
C ASN A 214 -40.19 28.04 16.56
N ASN A 215 -39.01 27.46 16.30
CA ASN A 215 -38.94 26.15 15.62
C ASN A 215 -37.59 25.43 15.78
N SER A 216 -37.57 24.37 16.60
CA SER A 216 -36.37 23.56 16.87
C SER A 216 -35.78 22.89 15.62
N ASN A 217 -36.63 22.38 14.72
CA ASN A 217 -36.20 21.67 13.51
C ASN A 217 -35.57 22.60 12.46
N GLU A 218 -36.11 23.82 12.31
CA GLU A 218 -35.59 24.80 11.35
C GLU A 218 -34.26 25.39 11.81
N ASN A 219 -34.13 25.63 13.12
CA ASN A 219 -32.87 26.07 13.72
C ASN A 219 -31.76 25.03 13.53
N ALA A 220 -32.05 23.74 13.70
CA ALA A 220 -31.06 22.67 13.47
C ALA A 220 -30.58 22.60 12.01
N ALA A 221 -31.48 22.80 11.04
CA ALA A 221 -31.11 22.83 9.62
C ALA A 221 -30.21 24.03 9.28
N ARG A 222 -30.55 25.23 9.79
CA ARG A 222 -29.74 26.45 9.61
C ARG A 222 -28.38 26.35 10.30
N THR A 223 -28.30 25.81 11.51
CA THR A 223 -27.03 25.60 12.21
C THR A 223 -26.10 24.67 11.41
N ARG A 224 -26.62 23.56 10.88
CA ARG A 224 -25.83 22.65 10.02
C ARG A 224 -25.31 23.31 8.74
N GLN A 225 -26.07 24.25 8.17
CA GLN A 225 -25.63 25.01 6.99
C GLN A 225 -24.48 25.97 7.34
N VAL A 226 -24.55 26.62 8.51
CA VAL A 226 -23.59 27.63 8.97
C VAL A 226 -22.36 26.99 9.62
N GLU A 227 -22.43 25.74 10.07
CA GLU A 227 -21.33 24.99 10.69
C GLU A 227 -20.07 24.90 9.83
N ASN A 228 -20.23 24.90 8.50
CA ASN A 228 -19.11 24.87 7.55
C ASN A 228 -18.56 26.26 7.19
N SER A 229 -19.13 27.34 7.74
CA SER A 229 -18.70 28.70 7.43
C SER A 229 -17.45 29.09 8.23
N LYS A 230 -16.57 29.87 7.59
CA LYS A 230 -15.34 30.39 8.23
C LYS A 230 -15.65 31.22 9.49
N GLY A 231 -16.74 32.00 9.46
CA GLY A 231 -17.16 32.82 10.60
C GLY A 231 -17.59 31.98 11.80
N TYR A 232 -18.29 30.86 11.57
CA TYR A 232 -18.71 29.96 12.64
C TYR A 232 -17.54 29.28 13.35
N LEU A 233 -16.52 28.86 12.59
CA LEU A 233 -15.29 28.29 13.16
C LEU A 233 -14.48 29.32 13.95
N ALA A 234 -14.29 30.52 13.39
CA ALA A 234 -13.59 31.60 14.07
C ALA A 234 -14.28 31.99 15.39
N ALA A 235 -15.62 32.01 15.40
CA ALA A 235 -16.39 32.24 16.61
C ALA A 235 -16.24 31.10 17.62
N LYS A 236 -16.25 29.83 17.20
CA LYS A 236 -16.01 28.69 18.11
C LYS A 236 -14.63 28.76 18.75
N GLU A 237 -13.59 29.04 17.97
CA GLU A 237 -12.23 29.18 18.48
C GLU A 237 -12.11 30.33 19.49
N LEU A 238 -12.70 31.48 19.17
CA LEU A 238 -12.73 32.65 20.05
C LEU A 238 -13.42 32.35 21.38
N ILE A 239 -14.60 31.73 21.36
CA ILE A 239 -15.34 31.38 22.57
C ILE A 239 -14.60 30.29 23.36
N TYR A 240 -13.99 29.32 22.69
CA TYR A 240 -13.20 28.30 23.37
C TYR A 240 -11.99 28.88 24.09
N ASP A 241 -11.27 29.81 23.44
CA ASP A 241 -10.16 30.53 24.06
C ASP A 241 -10.64 31.37 25.26
N ALA A 242 -11.80 32.03 25.15
CA ALA A 242 -12.42 32.75 26.27
C ALA A 242 -12.72 31.84 27.47
N ILE A 243 -13.29 30.65 27.22
CA ILE A 243 -13.59 29.65 28.27
C ILE A 243 -12.30 29.14 28.93
N LEU A 244 -11.27 28.81 28.13
CA LEU A 244 -9.98 28.34 28.65
C LEU A 244 -9.31 29.38 29.55
N ARG A 245 -9.46 30.67 29.21
CA ARG A 245 -8.95 31.81 30.00
C ARG A 245 -9.88 32.24 31.13
N ARG A 246 -11.03 31.58 31.32
CA ARG A 246 -12.07 31.97 32.30
C ARG A 246 -12.53 33.42 32.16
N ALA A 247 -12.63 33.90 30.92
CA ALA A 247 -13.14 35.24 30.65
C ALA A 247 -14.63 35.32 31.02
N THR A 248 -15.04 36.40 31.69
CA THR A 248 -16.45 36.68 32.00
C THR A 248 -17.17 37.30 30.80
N ASP A 249 -16.49 38.22 30.11
CA ASP A 249 -17.08 39.01 29.04
C ASP A 249 -16.18 39.01 27.80
N VAL A 250 -16.83 38.98 26.63
CA VAL A 250 -16.20 39.05 25.32
C VAL A 250 -16.76 40.26 24.59
N HIS A 251 -15.94 41.27 24.38
CA HIS A 251 -16.31 42.49 23.67
C HIS A 251 -15.79 42.44 22.23
N LEU A 252 -16.72 42.65 21.30
CA LEU A 252 -16.50 42.66 19.87
C LEU A 252 -16.70 44.09 19.37
N GLU A 253 -15.60 44.77 19.02
CA GLU A 253 -15.59 46.18 18.59
C GLU A 253 -15.24 46.27 17.09
N PRO A 254 -16.25 46.35 16.20
CA PRO A 254 -16.01 46.56 14.79
C PRO A 254 -15.54 47.99 14.53
N LYS A 255 -14.40 48.14 13.87
CA LYS A 255 -13.91 49.40 13.30
C LYS A 255 -14.00 49.33 11.77
N SER A 256 -13.81 50.45 11.09
CA SER A 256 -13.98 50.56 9.63
C SER A 256 -13.15 49.55 8.81
N ASP A 257 -11.98 49.13 9.30
CA ASP A 257 -11.07 48.21 8.58
C ASP A 257 -10.60 47.02 9.44
N GLN A 258 -10.96 46.97 10.72
CA GLN A 258 -10.47 45.93 11.64
C GLN A 258 -11.50 45.55 12.70
N MET A 259 -11.43 44.30 13.15
CA MET A 259 -12.25 43.79 14.24
C MET A 259 -11.39 43.67 15.50
N SER A 260 -11.69 44.46 16.53
CA SER A 260 -11.01 44.36 17.83
C SER A 260 -11.80 43.43 18.76
N VAL A 261 -11.11 42.45 19.34
CA VAL A 261 -11.69 41.52 20.32
C VAL A 261 -11.03 41.77 21.67
N ARG A 262 -11.82 42.05 22.70
CA ARG A 262 -11.35 42.22 24.08
C ARG A 262 -12.00 41.16 24.97
N LEU A 263 -11.19 40.47 25.75
CA LEU A 263 -11.63 39.48 26.73
C LEU A 263 -11.45 40.08 28.12
N ARG A 264 -12.50 40.06 28.95
CA ARG A 264 -12.43 40.41 30.36
C ARG A 264 -12.17 39.15 31.16
N ILE A 265 -11.01 39.06 31.80
CA ILE A 265 -10.60 37.91 32.61
C ILE A 265 -10.59 38.35 34.06
N ASP A 266 -11.27 37.61 34.93
CA ASP A 266 -11.28 37.82 36.38
C ASP A 266 -11.72 39.21 36.88
N GLY A 267 -12.53 39.95 36.09
CA GLY A 267 -13.22 41.18 36.53
C GLY A 267 -12.39 42.46 36.42
#